data_AF-A0A0V1KTW6-F1
#
_entry.id   AF-A0A0V1KTW6-F1
#
_cell.length_a   1.000
_cell.length_b   1.000
_cell.length_c   1.000
_cell.angle_alpha   90.00
_cell.angle_beta   90.00
_cell.angle_gamma   90.00
#
_symmetry.space_group_name_H-M   'P 1'
#
loop_
_entity.id
_entity.type
_entity.pdbx_description
1 polymer ?
#
loop_
_entity_poly.entity_id
_entity_poly.type
_entity_poly.pdbx_seq_one_letter_code
_entity_poly.pdbx_strand_id
1 'polypeptide(L)'
;MAPLLIYALLVSQIALCLSVKFPACDVIGCGYCGTRRMQKECKEFCDSKCSRKNKLINGTKSFNEFNGPSRRVSREVANQQFMNCCQNLDPPVPEACLKICTLDNSPKEFKNIAFKKPKCPMKHLRRLLTCAAGTKDVRSCCEKDESMLGNLNHCIQFCYPSNDDLWDSRFYGKGRFVKCMDKVPLYSECFYEHWV
;
A
#
# COMPACT_ATOMS: atom_id res chain seq x y z
N MET A 1 -0.16 44.01 -25.41
CA MET A 1 0.68 42.84 -25.81
C MET A 1 1.11 41.97 -24.62
N ALA A 2 1.37 42.53 -23.42
CA ALA A 2 1.71 41.75 -22.21
C ALA A 2 0.68 40.71 -21.72
N PRO A 3 -0.65 40.92 -21.76
CA PRO A 3 -1.59 39.97 -21.15
C PRO A 3 -1.76 38.67 -21.95
N LEU A 4 -1.53 38.70 -23.28
CA LEU A 4 -1.60 37.52 -24.14
C LEU A 4 -0.41 36.57 -23.90
N LEU A 5 0.78 37.12 -23.61
CA LEU A 5 1.97 36.34 -23.26
C LEU A 5 1.81 35.62 -21.92
N ILE A 6 1.21 36.29 -20.93
CA ILE A 6 0.93 35.68 -19.62
C ILE A 6 -0.08 34.53 -19.76
N TYR A 7 -1.12 34.72 -20.58
CA TYR A 7 -2.12 33.69 -20.83
C TYR A 7 -1.51 32.47 -21.54
N ALA A 8 -0.63 32.69 -22.53
CA ALA A 8 0.07 31.61 -23.23
C ALA A 8 1.00 30.81 -22.30
N LEU A 9 1.71 31.48 -21.38
CA LEU A 9 2.57 30.83 -20.40
C LEU A 9 1.78 29.99 -19.39
N LEU A 10 0.63 30.49 -18.92
CA LEU A 10 -0.26 29.74 -18.02
C LEU A 10 -0.86 28.51 -18.71
N VAL A 11 -1.31 28.64 -19.96
CA VAL A 11 -1.84 27.50 -20.73
C VAL A 11 -0.75 26.44 -20.97
N SER A 12 0.48 26.86 -21.24
CA SER A 12 1.64 25.96 -21.39
C SER A 12 1.96 25.21 -20.09
N GLN A 13 1.99 25.90 -18.95
CA GLN A 13 2.21 25.26 -17.64
C GLN A 13 1.07 24.31 -17.24
N ILE A 14 -0.17 24.64 -17.56
CA ILE A 14 -1.33 23.76 -17.31
C ILE A 14 -1.26 22.51 -18.20
N ALA A 15 -0.83 22.64 -19.46
CA ALA A 15 -0.62 21.50 -20.36
C ALA A 15 0.51 20.57 -19.88
N LEU A 16 1.58 21.13 -19.30
CA LEU A 16 2.66 20.38 -18.65
C LEU A 16 2.20 19.65 -17.37
N CYS A 17 1.31 20.26 -16.58
CA CYS A 17 0.74 19.61 -15.39
C CYS A 17 -0.29 18.51 -15.72
N LEU A 18 -0.99 18.60 -16.86
CA LEU A 18 -1.94 17.58 -17.31
C LEU A 18 -1.26 16.31 -17.84
N SER A 19 0.05 16.34 -18.03
CA SER A 19 0.83 15.24 -18.58
C SER A 19 1.70 14.54 -17.54
N VAL A 20 1.23 14.42 -16.28
CA VAL A 20 1.80 13.47 -15.31
C VAL A 20 1.70 12.07 -15.90
N LYS A 21 2.75 11.67 -16.61
CA LYS A 21 2.81 10.43 -17.35
C LYS A 21 2.65 9.29 -16.36
N PHE A 22 1.77 8.36 -16.71
CA PHE A 22 1.67 7.11 -15.97
C PHE A 22 3.05 6.43 -16.00
N PRO A 23 3.58 5.96 -14.85
CA PRO A 23 4.87 5.28 -14.81
C PRO A 23 4.86 4.05 -15.73
N ALA A 24 6.04 3.65 -16.20
CA ALA A 24 6.16 2.51 -17.10
C ALA A 24 5.60 1.22 -16.45
N CYS A 25 4.84 0.44 -17.22
CA CYS A 25 4.04 -0.67 -16.70
C CYS A 25 4.89 -1.78 -16.05
N ASP A 26 6.10 -1.98 -16.57
CA ASP A 26 7.11 -2.92 -16.06
C ASP A 26 7.70 -2.49 -14.71
N VAL A 27 7.77 -1.19 -14.45
CA VAL A 27 8.20 -0.63 -13.16
C VAL A 27 7.12 -0.81 -12.08
N ILE A 28 5.84 -0.70 -12.45
CA ILE A 28 4.71 -0.91 -11.54
C ILE A 28 4.49 -2.41 -11.27
N GLY A 29 4.65 -3.25 -12.29
CA GLY A 29 4.59 -4.70 -12.13
C GLY A 29 3.18 -5.29 -12.03
N CYS A 30 3.12 -6.63 -11.99
CA CYS A 30 1.88 -7.39 -12.14
C CYS A 30 0.90 -7.27 -10.96
N GLY A 31 1.37 -6.89 -9.77
CA GLY A 31 0.56 -6.79 -8.55
C GLY A 31 -0.58 -5.77 -8.63
N TYR A 32 -0.47 -4.79 -9.53
CA TYR A 32 -1.45 -3.73 -9.71
C TYR A 32 -2.44 -3.95 -10.85
N CYS A 33 -2.34 -5.06 -11.58
CA CYS A 33 -3.22 -5.39 -12.71
C CYS A 33 -4.70 -5.58 -12.32
N GLY A 34 -5.01 -5.70 -11.03
CA GLY A 34 -6.38 -5.66 -10.50
C GLY A 34 -6.96 -4.24 -10.35
N THR A 35 -6.14 -3.19 -10.43
CA THR A 35 -6.61 -1.81 -10.24
C THR A 35 -7.17 -1.24 -11.54
N ARG A 36 -8.21 -0.41 -11.41
CA ARG A 36 -8.89 0.22 -12.57
C ARG A 36 -7.97 1.08 -13.42
N ARG A 37 -6.95 1.69 -12.81
CA ARG A 37 -5.98 2.57 -13.48
C ARG A 37 -4.96 1.76 -14.27
N MET A 38 -4.43 0.67 -13.70
CA MET A 38 -3.50 -0.22 -14.40
C MET A 38 -4.16 -0.97 -15.56
N GLN A 39 -5.42 -1.39 -15.40
CA GLN A 39 -6.18 -1.99 -16.50
C GLN A 39 -6.48 -1.03 -17.65
N LYS A 40 -6.49 0.29 -17.37
CA LYS A 40 -6.71 1.32 -18.37
C LYS A 40 -5.41 1.65 -19.13
N GLU A 41 -4.31 1.82 -18.41
CA GLU A 41 -3.06 2.35 -18.97
C GLU A 41 -2.04 1.24 -19.34
N CYS A 42 -2.15 0.04 -18.76
CA CYS A 42 -1.18 -1.04 -18.85
C CYS A 42 -1.80 -2.42 -19.14
N LYS A 43 -2.92 -2.43 -19.86
CA LYS A 43 -3.66 -3.66 -20.18
C LYS A 43 -2.79 -4.70 -20.89
N GLU A 44 -2.06 -4.29 -21.92
CA GLU A 44 -1.21 -5.20 -22.70
C GLU A 44 -0.09 -5.82 -21.85
N PHE A 45 0.54 -5.02 -20.99
CA PHE A 45 1.52 -5.52 -20.04
C PHE A 45 0.89 -6.58 -19.11
N CYS A 46 -0.29 -6.28 -18.55
CA CYS A 46 -1.02 -7.21 -17.70
C CYS A 46 -1.43 -8.52 -18.43
N ASP A 47 -1.91 -8.42 -19.66
CA ASP A 47 -2.37 -9.59 -20.43
C ASP A 47 -1.17 -10.43 -20.94
N SER A 48 -0.10 -9.79 -21.38
CA SER A 48 1.05 -10.45 -22.04
C SER A 48 2.18 -10.88 -21.10
N LYS A 49 2.45 -10.10 -20.04
CA LYS A 49 3.58 -10.35 -19.11
C LYS A 49 3.14 -10.95 -17.79
N CYS A 50 1.88 -10.75 -17.40
CA CYS A 50 1.34 -11.17 -16.11
C CYS A 50 0.39 -12.37 -16.22
N SER A 51 0.53 -13.17 -17.29
CA SER A 51 -0.30 -14.35 -17.55
C SER A 51 -0.27 -15.36 -16.39
N ARG A 52 -1.29 -15.26 -15.52
CA ARG A 52 -2.01 -16.36 -14.85
C ARG A 52 -3.30 -15.81 -14.21
N LYS A 53 -4.40 -15.84 -14.97
CA LYS A 53 -5.73 -16.03 -14.37
C LYS A 53 -5.85 -17.50 -13.95
N ASN A 54 -6.30 -17.73 -12.72
CA ASN A 54 -6.96 -18.95 -12.24
C ASN A 54 -6.25 -20.29 -12.48
N LYS A 55 -5.36 -20.68 -11.57
CA LYS A 55 -5.13 -22.12 -11.27
C LYS A 55 -5.10 -22.38 -9.76
N LEU A 56 -6.17 -21.95 -9.08
CA LEU A 56 -6.83 -22.78 -8.07
C LEU A 56 -7.84 -23.57 -8.92
N ILE A 57 -7.65 -24.84 -9.24
CA ILE A 57 -7.94 -26.01 -8.41
C ILE A 57 -7.39 -27.24 -9.17
N ASN A 58 -6.90 -28.23 -8.42
CA ASN A 58 -6.47 -29.58 -8.83
C ASN A 58 -5.08 -29.75 -9.47
N GLY A 59 -4.23 -30.48 -8.75
CA GLY A 59 -3.07 -31.17 -9.30
C GLY A 59 -1.86 -31.14 -8.36
N THR A 60 -1.83 -32.06 -7.40
CA THR A 60 -0.60 -32.57 -6.82
C THR A 60 0.42 -32.86 -7.93
N LYS A 61 1.63 -32.29 -7.84
CA LYS A 61 2.91 -32.98 -8.12
C LYS A 61 4.13 -32.06 -7.92
N SER A 62 4.96 -32.53 -6.99
CA SER A 62 6.42 -32.50 -6.85
C SER A 62 7.24 -31.28 -7.31
N PHE A 63 7.98 -30.78 -6.31
CA PHE A 63 9.29 -30.14 -6.40
C PHE A 63 10.24 -30.84 -7.38
N ASN A 64 10.99 -30.01 -8.13
CA ASN A 64 12.40 -30.10 -8.56
C ASN A 64 12.58 -28.88 -9.51
N GLU A 65 13.61 -28.05 -9.54
CA GLU A 65 14.90 -27.94 -8.85
C GLU A 65 15.47 -26.60 -9.36
N PHE A 66 15.71 -25.63 -8.48
CA PHE A 66 16.57 -24.47 -8.78
C PHE A 66 17.23 -24.04 -7.47
N ASN A 67 18.55 -24.23 -7.40
CA ASN A 67 19.38 -23.99 -6.23
C ASN A 67 19.63 -22.47 -6.04
N GLY A 68 19.15 -21.92 -4.93
CA GLY A 68 19.39 -20.56 -4.44
C GLY A 68 18.12 -19.91 -3.86
N PRO A 69 18.01 -19.62 -2.54
CA PRO A 69 16.75 -19.22 -1.94
C PRO A 69 16.50 -17.71 -2.14
N SER A 70 15.97 -17.30 -3.30
CA SER A 70 15.11 -16.12 -3.31
C SER A 70 13.75 -16.59 -2.81
N ARG A 71 13.60 -16.61 -1.48
CA ARG A 71 12.40 -17.09 -0.80
C ARG A 71 11.31 -16.02 -0.89
N ARG A 72 10.90 -15.67 -2.12
CA ARG A 72 9.81 -14.73 -2.37
C ARG A 72 8.56 -15.29 -1.72
N VAL A 73 8.14 -14.69 -0.61
CA VAL A 73 6.89 -15.06 0.07
C VAL A 73 5.75 -14.57 -0.81
N SER A 74 4.75 -15.43 -1.10
CA SER A 74 3.58 -14.99 -1.85
C SER A 74 2.73 -14.04 -1.01
N ARG A 75 1.92 -13.19 -1.65
CA ARG A 75 1.05 -12.24 -0.94
C ARG A 75 0.07 -12.94 0.02
N GLU A 76 -0.41 -14.12 -0.35
CA GLU A 76 -1.27 -14.94 0.52
C GLU A 76 -0.52 -15.37 1.78
N VAL A 77 0.73 -15.79 1.66
CA VAL A 77 1.56 -16.20 2.80
C VAL A 77 1.91 -14.98 3.67
N ALA A 78 2.23 -13.84 3.06
CA ALA A 78 2.48 -12.58 3.79
C ALA A 78 1.22 -12.14 4.58
N ASN A 79 0.04 -12.25 3.97
CA ASN A 79 -1.24 -11.98 4.65
C ASN A 79 -1.51 -12.96 5.79
N GLN A 80 -1.22 -14.24 5.61
CA GLN A 80 -1.34 -15.22 6.70
C GLN A 80 -0.41 -14.88 7.86
N GLN A 81 0.83 -14.51 7.57
CA GLN A 81 1.81 -14.11 8.59
C GLN A 81 1.40 -12.81 9.29
N PHE A 82 0.90 -11.83 8.54
CA PHE A 82 0.36 -10.58 9.07
C PHE A 82 -0.84 -10.85 9.99
N MET A 83 -1.84 -11.62 9.53
CA MET A 83 -3.00 -12.01 10.34
C MET A 83 -2.57 -12.76 11.61
N ASN A 84 -1.64 -13.70 11.50
CA ASN A 84 -1.13 -14.45 12.64
C ASN A 84 -0.46 -13.52 13.67
N CYS A 85 0.35 -12.55 13.23
CA CYS A 85 0.92 -11.54 14.12
C CYS A 85 -0.17 -10.75 14.85
N CYS A 86 -1.19 -10.28 14.13
CA CYS A 86 -2.31 -9.54 14.73
C CYS A 86 -3.08 -10.34 15.79
N GLN A 87 -3.33 -11.63 15.54
CA GLN A 87 -4.07 -12.51 16.45
C GLN A 87 -3.29 -12.80 17.73
N ASN A 88 -1.96 -12.77 17.67
CA ASN A 88 -1.07 -13.04 18.81
C ASN A 88 -0.51 -11.76 19.47
N LEU A 89 -1.08 -10.60 19.14
CA LEU A 89 -0.70 -9.34 19.79
C LEU A 89 -1.03 -9.39 21.29
N ASP A 90 -0.06 -9.03 22.13
CA ASP A 90 -0.24 -8.88 23.58
C ASP A 90 -0.06 -7.39 23.98
N PRO A 91 -1.07 -6.72 24.56
CA PRO A 91 -2.43 -7.20 24.82
C PRO A 91 -3.26 -7.36 23.52
N PRO A 92 -4.27 -8.24 23.49
CA PRO A 92 -5.06 -8.50 22.29
C PRO A 92 -5.80 -7.25 21.80
N VAL A 93 -6.04 -7.20 20.49
CA VAL A 93 -6.85 -6.15 19.85
C VAL A 93 -8.30 -6.61 19.70
N PRO A 94 -9.29 -5.71 19.67
CA PRO A 94 -10.67 -6.07 19.37
C PRO A 94 -10.79 -6.78 18.02
N GLU A 95 -11.70 -7.75 17.90
CA GLU A 95 -11.92 -8.52 16.65
C GLU A 95 -12.20 -7.63 15.43
N ALA A 96 -12.90 -6.50 15.65
CA ALA A 96 -13.13 -5.49 14.61
C ALA A 96 -11.83 -4.96 13.96
N CYS A 97 -10.73 -4.93 14.72
CA CYS A 97 -9.41 -4.52 14.22
C CYS A 97 -8.73 -5.56 13.33
N LEU A 98 -9.08 -6.86 13.47
CA LEU A 98 -8.44 -7.92 12.69
C LEU A 98 -8.70 -7.79 11.19
N LYS A 99 -9.76 -7.08 10.79
CA LYS A 99 -10.05 -6.75 9.39
C LYS A 99 -8.96 -5.87 8.74
N ILE A 100 -8.12 -5.20 9.54
CA ILE A 100 -6.96 -4.44 9.04
C ILE A 100 -5.81 -5.38 8.64
N CYS A 101 -5.79 -6.61 9.15
CA CYS A 101 -4.65 -7.53 9.06
C CYS A 101 -4.56 -8.28 7.74
N THR A 102 -4.63 -7.51 6.65
CA THR A 102 -4.36 -7.91 5.28
C THR A 102 -3.77 -6.72 4.54
N LEU A 103 -2.82 -7.00 3.64
CA LEU A 103 -2.20 -6.04 2.74
C LEU A 103 -3.15 -5.61 1.62
N ASP A 104 -4.27 -6.33 1.42
CA ASP A 104 -5.23 -6.10 0.32
C ASP A 104 -6.31 -5.07 0.63
N ASN A 105 -6.28 -4.44 1.81
CA ASN A 105 -7.29 -3.46 2.20
C ASN A 105 -7.30 -2.25 1.25
N SER A 106 -8.44 -1.99 0.62
CA SER A 106 -8.67 -0.73 -0.08
C SER A 106 -8.79 0.44 0.89
N PRO A 107 -8.55 1.70 0.45
CA PRO A 107 -8.77 2.87 1.29
C PRO A 107 -10.19 2.95 1.87
N LYS A 108 -11.19 2.49 1.10
CA LYS A 108 -12.60 2.47 1.54
C LYS A 108 -12.83 1.47 2.66
N GLU A 109 -12.28 0.26 2.54
CA GLU A 109 -12.39 -0.78 3.58
C GLU A 109 -11.69 -0.35 4.84
N PHE A 110 -10.46 0.15 4.72
CA PHE A 110 -9.70 0.64 5.86
C PHE A 110 -10.44 1.78 6.57
N LYS A 111 -10.99 2.76 5.83
CA LYS A 111 -11.85 3.82 6.39
C LYS A 111 -13.10 3.27 7.07
N ASN A 112 -13.76 2.27 6.49
CA ASN A 112 -14.90 1.63 7.13
C ASN A 112 -14.51 0.97 8.45
N ILE A 113 -13.37 0.26 8.52
CA ILE A 113 -12.91 -0.39 9.75
C ILE A 113 -12.53 0.64 10.83
N ALA A 114 -11.95 1.77 10.41
CA ALA A 114 -11.54 2.84 11.32
C ALA A 114 -12.72 3.63 11.90
N PHE A 115 -13.76 3.89 11.10
CA PHE A 115 -14.81 4.85 11.45
C PHE A 115 -16.20 4.25 11.65
N LYS A 116 -16.54 3.11 11.02
CA LYS A 116 -17.87 2.49 11.14
C LYS A 116 -17.91 1.45 12.25
N LYS A 117 -19.07 1.28 12.88
CA LYS A 117 -19.27 0.27 13.93
C LYS A 117 -19.36 -1.14 13.32
N PRO A 118 -18.82 -2.18 14.01
CA PRO A 118 -17.94 -2.09 15.17
C PRO A 118 -16.59 -1.48 14.78
N LYS A 119 -16.20 -0.40 15.48
CA LYS A 119 -15.00 0.37 15.13
C LYS A 119 -13.76 -0.30 15.70
N CYS A 120 -12.68 -0.32 14.93
CA CYS A 120 -11.36 -0.55 15.51
C CYS A 120 -10.89 0.73 16.20
N PRO A 121 -10.62 0.76 17.52
CA PRO A 121 -10.01 1.92 18.15
C PRO A 121 -8.61 2.15 17.55
N MET A 122 -8.43 3.24 16.81
CA MET A 122 -7.18 3.48 16.05
C MET A 122 -5.91 3.58 16.90
N LYS A 123 -6.01 3.67 18.24
CA LYS A 123 -4.86 3.45 19.15
C LYS A 123 -4.12 2.13 18.92
N HIS A 124 -4.79 1.12 18.35
CA HIS A 124 -4.19 -0.17 18.01
C HIS A 124 -3.47 -0.16 16.67
N LEU A 125 -3.72 0.85 15.82
CA LEU A 125 -3.28 0.86 14.44
C LEU A 125 -1.77 0.69 14.31
N ARG A 126 -0.99 1.40 15.14
CA ARG A 126 0.46 1.27 15.16
C ARG A 126 0.90 -0.19 15.24
N ARG A 127 0.39 -0.93 16.22
CA ARG A 127 0.76 -2.33 16.47
C ARG A 127 0.38 -3.24 15.31
N LEU A 128 -0.77 -2.97 14.67
CA LEU A 128 -1.21 -3.70 13.46
C LEU A 128 -0.25 -3.41 12.29
N LEU A 129 0.10 -2.15 12.04
CA LEU A 129 1.06 -1.81 10.99
C LEU A 129 2.47 -2.32 11.29
N THR A 130 2.88 -2.38 12.56
CA THR A 130 4.14 -3.01 12.97
C THR A 130 4.17 -4.50 12.59
N CYS A 131 3.05 -5.20 12.74
CA CYS A 131 2.91 -6.58 12.25
C CYS A 131 3.03 -6.66 10.72
N ALA A 132 2.40 -5.75 9.98
CA ALA A 132 2.48 -5.72 8.51
C ALA A 132 3.91 -5.51 8.02
N ALA A 133 4.62 -4.55 8.62
CA ALA A 133 5.98 -4.18 8.27
C ALA A 133 7.05 -5.14 8.82
N GLY A 134 6.69 -6.09 9.68
CA GLY A 134 7.66 -6.95 10.37
C GLY A 134 8.73 -6.15 11.12
N THR A 135 8.36 -5.01 11.72
CA THR A 135 9.24 -4.01 12.36
C THR A 135 10.22 -3.25 11.46
N LYS A 136 10.20 -3.46 10.14
CA LYS A 136 11.12 -2.83 9.20
C LYS A 136 10.83 -1.34 9.00
N ASP A 137 11.89 -0.61 8.69
CA ASP A 137 11.83 0.75 8.18
C ASP A 137 11.69 0.70 6.66
N VAL A 138 10.52 1.11 6.16
CA VAL A 138 10.13 1.04 4.75
C VAL A 138 10.13 2.41 4.08
N ARG A 139 10.69 3.44 4.74
CA ARG A 139 10.66 4.84 4.27
C ARG A 139 11.24 5.02 2.88
N SER A 140 12.33 4.32 2.54
CA SER A 140 12.93 4.40 1.20
C SER A 140 11.96 3.95 0.10
N CYS A 141 11.18 2.89 0.34
CA CYS A 141 10.12 2.48 -0.59
C CYS A 141 8.99 3.52 -0.63
N CYS A 142 8.54 3.99 0.53
CA CYS A 142 7.49 5.00 0.61
C CYS A 142 7.83 6.31 -0.12
N GLU A 143 9.10 6.73 -0.10
CA GLU A 143 9.60 7.90 -0.82
C GLU A 143 9.56 7.67 -2.33
N LYS A 144 10.03 6.50 -2.79
CA LYS A 144 10.00 6.08 -4.19
C LYS A 144 8.57 6.00 -4.75
N ASP A 145 7.64 5.47 -3.96
CA ASP A 145 6.23 5.33 -4.34
C ASP A 145 5.39 6.58 -4.10
N GLU A 146 6.04 7.69 -3.72
CA GLU A 146 5.42 9.00 -3.55
C GLU A 146 4.27 9.00 -2.53
N SER A 147 4.26 8.04 -1.62
CA SER A 147 3.20 7.82 -0.63
C SER A 147 3.09 8.97 0.38
N MET A 148 4.17 9.75 0.52
CA MET A 148 4.30 10.89 1.44
C MET A 148 4.42 12.25 0.73
N LEU A 149 4.28 12.32 -0.60
CA LEU A 149 4.48 13.58 -1.34
C LEU A 149 3.52 14.71 -0.94
N GLY A 150 3.99 15.94 -1.11
CA GLY A 150 3.22 17.15 -0.87
C GLY A 150 3.00 17.40 0.63
N ASN A 151 1.73 17.53 1.04
CA ASN A 151 1.38 17.78 2.44
C ASN A 151 1.17 16.48 3.26
N LEU A 152 1.81 15.38 2.85
CA LEU A 152 1.65 14.05 3.45
C LEU A 152 2.88 13.56 4.24
N ASN A 153 3.88 14.41 4.48
CA ASN A 153 5.05 14.06 5.29
C ASN A 153 4.68 13.50 6.69
N HIS A 154 3.54 13.91 7.26
CA HIS A 154 3.05 13.35 8.53
C HIS A 154 2.59 11.89 8.44
N CYS A 155 2.47 11.33 7.24
CA CYS A 155 2.15 9.92 7.03
C CYS A 155 3.36 8.99 7.16
N ILE A 156 4.57 9.54 7.39
CA ILE A 156 5.81 8.79 7.60
C ILE A 156 5.72 7.71 8.68
N GLN A 157 4.85 7.88 9.68
CA GLN A 157 4.58 6.87 10.70
C GLN A 157 3.98 5.56 10.14
N PHE A 158 3.35 5.58 8.96
CA PHE A 158 2.91 4.36 8.26
C PHE A 158 4.09 3.64 7.59
N CYS A 159 5.14 4.37 7.24
CA CYS A 159 6.33 3.83 6.59
C CYS A 159 7.38 3.31 7.59
N TYR A 160 7.29 3.68 8.86
CA TYR A 160 8.11 3.09 9.90
C TYR A 160 7.30 2.94 11.20
N PRO A 161 6.32 2.01 11.24
CA PRO A 161 5.36 1.93 12.32
C PRO A 161 5.96 1.50 13.67
N SER A 162 7.12 0.83 13.68
CA SER A 162 7.86 0.46 14.88
C SER A 162 8.64 1.62 15.51
N ASN A 163 8.77 2.76 14.84
CA ASN A 163 9.42 3.94 15.41
C ASN A 163 8.43 4.78 16.22
N ASP A 164 8.54 4.72 17.54
CA ASP A 164 7.63 5.40 18.46
C ASP A 164 7.65 6.93 18.35
N ASP A 165 8.79 7.53 17.98
CA ASP A 165 8.96 8.98 17.89
C ASP A 165 8.15 9.61 16.74
N LEU A 166 7.74 8.80 15.76
CA LEU A 166 6.94 9.26 14.62
C LEU A 166 5.44 9.37 14.94
N TRP A 167 4.97 8.76 16.03
CA TRP A 167 3.54 8.70 16.35
C TRP A 167 3.10 9.87 17.24
N ASP A 168 2.39 10.84 16.64
CA ASP A 168 1.70 11.90 17.40
C ASP A 168 0.43 11.32 18.03
N SER A 169 0.31 11.38 19.37
CA SER A 169 -0.90 10.92 20.09
C SER A 169 -2.18 11.62 19.63
N ARG A 170 -2.07 12.81 19.05
CA ARG A 170 -3.19 13.61 18.49
C ARG A 170 -3.52 13.24 17.05
N PHE A 171 -2.84 12.27 16.46
CA PHE A 171 -2.98 11.87 15.07
C PHE A 171 -4.39 11.34 14.74
N TYR A 172 -4.97 10.54 15.64
CA TYR A 172 -6.23 9.83 15.43
C TYR A 172 -7.50 10.69 15.37
N GLY A 173 -7.40 11.97 15.72
CA GLY A 173 -8.56 12.88 15.80
C GLY A 173 -8.72 13.86 14.63
N LYS A 174 -7.91 13.77 13.56
CA LYS A 174 -7.81 14.85 12.55
C LYS A 174 -7.97 14.35 11.11
N GLY A 175 -8.41 15.23 10.21
CA GLY A 175 -8.44 14.96 8.75
C GLY A 175 -7.08 14.57 8.13
N ARG A 176 -5.97 14.84 8.83
CA ARG A 176 -4.62 14.34 8.47
C ARG A 176 -4.56 12.81 8.44
N PHE A 177 -5.24 12.15 9.38
CA PHE A 177 -5.33 10.70 9.45
C PHE A 177 -5.97 10.16 8.16
N VAL A 178 -7.14 10.68 7.81
CA VAL A 178 -7.92 10.26 6.64
C VAL A 178 -7.12 10.34 5.35
N LYS A 179 -6.32 11.41 5.18
CA LYS A 179 -5.45 11.57 4.00
C LYS A 179 -4.37 10.50 3.90
N CYS A 180 -3.80 10.05 5.02
CA CYS A 180 -2.85 8.93 5.00
C CYS A 180 -3.53 7.62 4.59
N MET A 181 -4.80 7.42 4.99
CA MET A 181 -5.54 6.20 4.64
C MET A 181 -5.77 6.05 3.14
N ASP A 182 -5.85 7.16 2.40
CA ASP A 182 -5.95 7.14 0.93
C ASP A 182 -4.72 6.54 0.25
N LYS A 183 -3.60 6.45 0.98
CA LYS A 183 -2.32 5.91 0.51
C LYS A 183 -2.01 4.51 1.06
N VAL A 184 -2.92 3.89 1.82
CA VAL A 184 -2.75 2.54 2.38
C VAL A 184 -2.24 1.51 1.37
N PRO A 185 -2.75 1.43 0.13
CA PRO A 185 -2.24 0.46 -0.84
C PRO A 185 -0.77 0.62 -1.19
N LEU A 186 -0.22 1.85 -1.10
CA LEU A 186 1.20 2.10 -1.35
C LEU A 186 2.05 1.62 -0.16
N TYR A 187 1.61 1.90 1.07
CA TYR A 187 2.30 1.37 2.25
C TYR A 187 2.26 -0.16 2.29
N SER A 188 1.13 -0.78 1.94
CA SER A 188 0.97 -2.23 1.87
C SER A 188 1.91 -2.88 0.84
N GLU A 189 2.15 -2.22 -0.29
CA GLU A 189 3.12 -2.72 -1.27
C GLU A 189 4.53 -2.66 -0.69
N CYS A 190 4.91 -1.52 -0.11
CA CYS A 190 6.21 -1.42 0.55
C CYS A 190 6.39 -2.48 1.63
N PHE A 191 5.36 -2.71 2.47
CA PHE A 191 5.42 -3.79 3.45
C PHE A 191 5.67 -5.14 2.77
N TYR A 192 4.94 -5.46 1.69
CA TYR A 192 5.09 -6.70 0.94
C TYR A 192 6.50 -6.86 0.34
N GLU A 193 7.09 -5.82 -0.23
CA GLU A 193 8.43 -5.84 -0.83
C GLU A 193 9.51 -6.28 0.18
N HIS A 194 9.31 -6.06 1.48
CA HIS A 194 10.25 -6.54 2.51
C HIS A 194 10.15 -8.03 2.83
N TRP A 195 9.07 -8.71 2.45
CA TRP A 195 8.92 -10.17 2.62
C TRP A 195 9.52 -10.96 1.45
N VAL A 196 10.09 -10.28 0.45
CA VAL A 196 10.56 -10.82 -0.83
C VAL A 196 12.08 -10.76 -0.92
#